data_AF-A0A957BMT1-F1
#
_entry.id   AF-A0A957BMT1-F1
#
_cell.length_a   1.000
_cell.length_b   1.000
_cell.length_c   1.000
_cell.angle_alpha   90.00
_cell.angle_beta   90.00
_cell.angle_gamma   90.00
#
_symmetry.space_group_name_H-M   'P 1'
#
loop_
_entity.id
_entity.type
_entity.pdbx_description
1 polymer ?
#
loop_
_entity_poly.entity_id
_entity_poly.type
_entity_poly.pdbx_seq_one_letter_code
_entity_poly.pdbx_strand_id
1 'polypeptide(L)'
;MKQKHSFNFMIGLLIGGLAGLLFWYWQKSTSAEDGALTLLDKLAATDRRVRELKMQLEADGRQPPIVGNIPLPSHSEALPSFLEKSQDVVAPADDLTLIKGIGAVFNGRLQGANIHTFAQLKTLSAEKLADILEIRLGRAENILAEAQNYLG
;
A
#
# COMPACT_ATOMS: atom_id res chain seq x y z
N MET A 1 -16.40 -59.83 12.11
CA MET A 1 -16.85 -58.42 12.15
C MET A 1 -16.27 -57.72 13.38
N LYS A 2 -15.15 -56.98 13.27
CA LYS A 2 -14.44 -56.34 14.41
C LYS A 2 -13.92 -54.91 14.14
N GLN A 3 -14.53 -54.17 13.21
CA GLN A 3 -14.04 -52.83 12.79
C GLN A 3 -14.75 -51.65 13.48
N LYS A 4 -15.95 -51.84 14.05
CA LYS A 4 -16.77 -50.72 14.57
C LYS A 4 -16.20 -50.05 15.82
N HIS A 5 -15.51 -50.80 16.68
CA HIS A 5 -15.05 -50.27 17.97
C HIS A 5 -13.84 -49.33 17.83
N SER A 6 -12.99 -49.56 16.82
CA SER A 6 -11.86 -48.66 16.50
C SER A 6 -12.32 -47.34 15.89
N PHE A 7 -13.42 -47.36 15.13
CA PHE A 7 -13.95 -46.17 14.46
C PHE A 7 -14.53 -45.16 15.46
N ASN A 8 -15.32 -45.63 16.43
CA ASN A 8 -15.87 -44.76 17.49
C ASN A 8 -14.76 -44.14 18.36
N PHE A 9 -13.68 -44.88 18.62
CA PHE A 9 -12.51 -44.35 19.33
C PHE A 9 -11.78 -43.27 18.52
N MET A 10 -11.60 -43.49 17.22
CA MET A 10 -10.96 -42.53 16.33
C MET A 10 -11.79 -41.23 16.22
N ILE A 11 -13.12 -41.33 16.15
CA ILE A 11 -14.03 -40.18 16.19
C ILE A 11 -13.88 -39.40 17.50
N GLY A 12 -13.81 -40.09 18.65
CA GLY A 12 -13.62 -39.45 19.95
C GLY A 12 -12.31 -38.66 20.04
N LEU A 13 -11.21 -39.22 19.52
CA LEU A 13 -9.91 -38.54 19.48
C LEU A 13 -9.93 -37.34 18.53
N LEU A 14 -10.63 -37.45 17.39
CA LEU A 14 -10.76 -36.38 16.41
C LEU A 14 -11.60 -35.21 16.95
N ILE A 15 -12.74 -35.50 17.59
CA ILE A 15 -13.60 -34.49 18.21
C ILE A 15 -12.91 -33.85 19.41
N GLY A 16 -12.27 -34.64 20.28
CA GLY A 16 -11.52 -34.12 21.43
C GLY A 16 -10.33 -33.26 21.02
N GLY A 17 -9.58 -33.69 20.00
CA GLY A 17 -8.50 -32.91 19.41
C GLY A 17 -9.01 -31.60 18.79
N LEU A 18 -10.13 -31.64 18.08
CA LEU A 18 -10.73 -30.44 17.49
C LEU A 18 -11.22 -29.47 18.58
N ALA A 19 -11.91 -29.96 19.61
CA ALA A 19 -12.36 -29.14 20.73
C ALA A 19 -11.19 -28.51 21.50
N GLY A 20 -10.11 -29.28 21.73
CA GLY A 20 -8.88 -28.77 22.33
C GLY A 20 -8.19 -27.73 21.45
N LEU A 21 -8.20 -27.94 20.13
CA LEU A 21 -7.65 -26.97 19.17
C LEU A 21 -8.48 -25.69 19.14
N LEU A 22 -9.81 -25.78 19.19
CA LEU A 22 -10.70 -24.61 19.30
C LEU A 22 -10.47 -23.86 20.63
N PHE A 23 -10.32 -24.58 21.74
CA PHE A 23 -10.04 -23.96 23.03
C PHE A 23 -8.66 -23.29 23.06
N TRP A 24 -7.64 -23.97 22.54
CA TRP A 24 -6.30 -23.42 22.37
C TRP A 24 -6.30 -22.22 21.42
N TYR A 25 -7.06 -22.29 20.33
CA TYR A 25 -7.22 -21.19 19.39
C TYR A 25 -7.94 -20.01 20.03
N TRP A 26 -8.98 -20.22 20.84
CA TRP A 26 -9.65 -19.16 21.58
C TRP A 26 -8.69 -18.47 22.54
N GLN A 27 -7.94 -19.25 23.34
CA GLN A 27 -6.91 -18.70 24.24
C GLN A 27 -5.82 -17.92 23.49
N LYS A 28 -5.41 -18.38 22.30
CA LYS A 28 -4.39 -17.70 21.48
C LYS A 28 -4.95 -16.50 20.70
N SER A 29 -6.25 -16.47 20.40
CA SER A 29 -6.87 -15.44 19.56
C SER A 29 -7.24 -14.16 20.32
N THR A 30 -7.28 -14.18 21.65
CA THR A 30 -7.47 -12.97 22.47
C THR A 30 -6.33 -11.95 22.29
N SER A 31 -5.17 -12.34 21.75
CA SER A 31 -4.07 -11.41 21.46
C SER A 31 -4.31 -10.46 20.27
N ALA A 32 -5.38 -10.64 19.48
CA ALA A 32 -5.72 -9.73 18.39
C ALA A 32 -6.51 -8.49 18.83
N GLU A 33 -7.01 -8.46 20.07
CA GLU A 33 -7.86 -7.38 20.60
C GLU A 33 -7.05 -6.17 21.11
N ASP A 34 -5.78 -6.38 21.48
CA ASP A 34 -4.89 -5.32 22.00
C ASP A 34 -4.53 -4.24 20.96
N GLY A 35 -4.63 -4.58 19.66
CA GLY A 35 -4.36 -3.66 18.57
C GLY A 35 -5.40 -2.53 18.43
N ALA A 36 -6.66 -2.79 18.79
CA ALA A 36 -7.73 -1.80 18.66
C ALA A 36 -7.61 -0.69 19.74
N LEU A 37 -7.21 -1.06 20.95
CA LEU A 37 -7.03 -0.13 22.06
C LEU A 37 -5.83 0.79 21.84
N THR A 38 -4.76 0.26 21.26
CA THR A 38 -3.56 1.05 20.92
C THR A 38 -3.84 2.09 19.84
N LEU A 39 -4.74 1.82 18.90
CA LEU A 39 -5.17 2.82 17.91
C LEU A 39 -6.00 3.94 18.54
N LEU A 40 -6.88 3.62 19.50
CA LEU A 40 -7.68 4.61 20.23
C LEU A 40 -6.80 5.54 21.07
N ASP A 41 -5.82 4.98 21.77
CA ASP A 41 -4.92 5.77 22.62
C ASP A 41 -4.02 6.69 21.79
N LYS A 42 -3.56 6.20 20.63
CA LYS A 42 -2.77 6.99 19.68
C LYS A 42 -3.58 8.13 19.06
N LEU A 43 -4.86 7.91 18.78
CA LEU A 43 -5.76 8.96 18.29
C LEU A 43 -5.97 10.05 19.35
N ALA A 44 -6.25 9.65 20.59
CA ALA A 44 -6.42 10.57 21.72
C ALA A 44 -5.17 11.43 21.98
N ALA A 45 -3.97 10.85 21.82
CA ALA A 45 -2.71 11.57 21.93
C ALA A 45 -2.49 12.59 20.78
N THR A 46 -2.93 12.26 19.57
CA THR A 46 -2.79 13.13 18.39
C THR A 46 -3.68 14.37 18.49
N ASP A 47 -4.92 14.21 18.95
CA ASP A 47 -5.87 15.31 19.14
C ASP A 47 -5.38 16.37 20.14
N ARG A 48 -4.65 15.96 21.18
CA ARG A 48 -4.08 16.90 22.16
C ARG A 48 -3.02 17.79 21.52
N ARG A 49 -2.14 17.22 20.68
CA ARG A 49 -1.09 17.97 20.00
C ARG A 49 -1.68 18.99 19.03
N VAL A 50 -2.72 18.62 18.29
CA VAL A 50 -3.40 19.55 17.35
C VAL A 50 -3.98 20.75 18.10
N ARG A 51 -4.64 20.51 19.25
CA ARG A 51 -5.16 21.60 20.08
C ARG A 51 -4.05 22.50 20.62
N GLU A 52 -2.94 21.92 21.07
CA GLU A 52 -1.79 22.68 21.57
C GLU A 52 -1.15 23.54 20.47
N LEU A 53 -0.87 22.97 19.31
CA LEU A 53 -0.37 23.70 18.14
C LEU A 53 -1.31 24.84 17.74
N LYS A 54 -2.61 24.57 17.72
CA LYS A 54 -3.62 25.58 17.42
C LYS A 54 -3.61 26.72 18.44
N MET A 55 -3.53 26.42 19.73
CA MET A 55 -3.42 27.42 20.78
C MET A 55 -2.10 28.21 20.68
N GLN A 56 -0.98 27.56 20.33
CA GLN A 56 0.30 28.24 20.09
C GLN A 56 0.22 29.18 18.87
N LEU A 57 -0.43 28.76 17.78
CA LEU A 57 -0.67 29.60 16.60
C LEU A 57 -1.59 30.78 16.89
N GLU A 58 -2.66 30.58 17.66
CA GLU A 58 -3.58 31.63 18.07
C GLU A 58 -2.91 32.60 19.07
N ALA A 59 -2.07 32.10 19.97
CA ALA A 59 -1.33 32.91 20.95
C ALA A 59 -0.17 33.70 20.32
N ASP A 60 0.48 33.17 19.29
CA ASP A 60 1.55 33.86 18.55
C ASP A 60 1.00 34.97 17.63
N GLY A 61 -0.33 35.11 17.52
CA GLY A 61 -1.01 36.22 16.84
C GLY A 61 -0.68 36.36 15.34
N ARG A 62 0.11 35.44 14.78
CA ARG A 62 0.54 35.47 13.39
C ARG A 62 -0.53 34.73 12.59
N GLN A 63 -1.44 35.49 11.98
CA GLN A 63 -2.27 34.95 10.91
C GLN A 63 -1.36 34.19 9.94
N PRO A 64 -1.65 32.92 9.58
CA PRO A 64 -0.93 32.27 8.51
C PRO A 64 -1.02 33.21 7.31
N PRO A 65 0.09 33.48 6.59
CA PRO A 65 0.04 34.32 5.40
C PRO A 65 -0.98 33.67 4.48
N ILE A 66 -2.16 34.30 4.37
CA ILE A 66 -3.12 33.94 3.36
C ILE A 66 -2.32 34.11 2.08
N VAL A 67 -2.07 33.01 1.37
CA VAL A 67 -1.46 33.03 0.03
C VAL A 67 -2.53 33.61 -0.90
N GLY A 68 -2.78 34.91 -0.73
CA GLY A 68 -3.62 35.71 -1.59
C GLY A 68 -2.86 35.92 -2.87
N ASN A 69 -3.28 35.18 -3.91
CA ASN A 69 -3.08 35.54 -5.32
C ASN A 69 -1.63 35.88 -5.68
N ILE A 70 -0.68 34.94 -5.50
CA ILE A 70 0.60 35.01 -6.20
C ILE A 70 0.26 34.93 -7.70
N PRO A 71 0.51 35.98 -8.52
CA PRO A 71 0.37 35.86 -9.96
C PRO A 71 1.48 34.93 -10.42
N LEU A 72 1.13 33.71 -10.86
CA LEU A 72 2.12 32.84 -11.49
C LEU A 72 2.52 33.50 -12.83
N PRO A 73 3.82 33.78 -13.06
CA PRO A 73 4.27 34.11 -14.40
C PRO A 73 4.03 32.88 -15.30
N SER A 74 3.20 33.04 -16.31
CA SER A 74 2.96 32.04 -17.35
C SER A 74 4.30 31.73 -18.03
N HIS A 75 4.90 30.57 -17.71
CA HIS A 75 6.17 30.15 -18.26
C HIS A 75 6.04 29.92 -19.79
N SER A 76 6.36 30.94 -20.57
CA SER A 76 6.60 30.84 -22.01
C SER A 76 7.83 31.66 -22.41
N GLU A 77 8.89 31.61 -21.61
CA GLU A 77 10.21 32.04 -22.04
C GLU A 77 11.19 30.89 -21.82
N ALA A 78 11.99 30.65 -22.85
CA ALA A 78 12.80 29.47 -23.08
C ALA A 78 13.51 28.98 -21.80
N LEU A 79 13.31 27.70 -21.49
CA LEU A 79 13.94 27.05 -20.36
C LEU A 79 15.46 27.23 -20.43
N PRO A 80 16.11 27.69 -19.35
CA PRO A 80 17.56 27.85 -19.35
C PRO A 80 18.26 26.49 -19.41
N SER A 81 19.36 26.41 -20.15
CA SER A 81 20.11 25.19 -20.48
C SER A 81 20.63 24.39 -19.27
N PHE A 82 20.68 24.99 -18.08
CA PHE A 82 20.99 24.26 -16.85
C PHE A 82 19.87 23.33 -16.37
N LEU A 83 18.62 23.58 -16.79
CA LEU A 83 17.48 22.69 -16.52
C LEU A 83 17.41 21.48 -17.47
N GLU A 84 18.05 21.57 -18.64
CA GLU A 84 18.13 20.47 -19.59
C GLU A 84 19.02 19.33 -19.07
N LYS A 85 19.99 19.66 -18.22
CA LYS A 85 20.92 18.69 -17.63
C LYS A 85 20.40 18.04 -16.34
N SER A 86 19.27 18.50 -15.81
CA SER A 86 18.59 17.93 -14.65
C SER A 86 17.27 17.26 -15.05
N GLN A 87 17.30 16.50 -16.14
CA GLN A 87 16.21 15.58 -16.49
C GLN A 87 16.29 14.25 -15.71
N ASP A 88 16.88 14.29 -14.51
CA ASP A 88 16.55 13.40 -13.39
C ASP A 88 15.53 14.10 -12.48
N VAL A 89 14.51 14.72 -13.07
CA VAL A 89 13.26 14.94 -12.35
C VAL A 89 12.69 13.56 -12.11
N VAL A 90 12.93 13.02 -10.91
CA VAL A 90 12.18 11.92 -10.34
C VAL A 90 10.71 12.32 -10.47
N ALA A 91 10.07 11.83 -11.54
CA ALA A 91 8.65 11.96 -11.72
C ALA A 91 8.00 11.50 -10.41
N PRO A 92 6.90 12.13 -9.95
CA PRO A 92 6.19 11.62 -8.78
C PRO A 92 5.94 10.13 -9.03
N ALA A 93 6.59 9.29 -8.21
CA ALA A 93 6.45 7.86 -8.34
C ALA A 93 4.99 7.55 -8.04
N ASP A 94 4.27 7.15 -9.08
CA ASP A 94 2.91 6.67 -8.95
C ASP A 94 2.94 5.41 -8.09
N ASP A 95 1.94 5.25 -7.24
CA ASP A 95 1.76 4.00 -6.52
C ASP A 95 1.21 2.94 -7.47
N LEU A 96 2.11 2.19 -8.13
CA LEU A 96 1.73 1.13 -9.06
C LEU A 96 0.95 0.00 -8.36
N THR A 97 0.92 -0.05 -7.02
CA THR A 97 0.09 -1.02 -6.29
C THR A 97 -1.41 -0.78 -6.46
N LEU A 98 -1.83 0.36 -7.00
CA LEU A 98 -3.21 0.64 -7.36
C LEU A 98 -3.71 -0.25 -8.52
N ILE A 99 -2.81 -0.83 -9.31
CA ILE A 99 -3.17 -1.77 -10.37
C ILE A 99 -3.35 -3.17 -9.77
N LYS A 100 -4.52 -3.76 -10.04
CA LYS A 100 -4.85 -5.11 -9.58
C LYS A 100 -3.84 -6.12 -10.12
N GLY A 101 -3.12 -6.78 -9.21
CA GLY A 101 -2.10 -7.76 -9.54
C GLY A 101 -0.66 -7.27 -9.29
N ILE A 102 -0.46 -5.98 -9.02
CA ILE A 102 0.82 -5.41 -8.59
C ILE A 102 0.77 -5.22 -7.06
N GLY A 103 1.54 -6.04 -6.33
CA GLY A 103 1.75 -5.87 -4.89
C GLY A 103 3.00 -5.05 -4.58
N ALA A 104 3.26 -4.77 -3.30
CA ALA A 104 4.43 -4.02 -2.84
C ALA A 104 5.77 -4.58 -3.36
N VAL A 105 5.90 -5.91 -3.44
CA VAL A 105 7.11 -6.58 -3.98
C VAL A 105 7.31 -6.27 -5.46
N PHE A 106 6.23 -6.29 -6.26
CA PHE A 106 6.29 -6.01 -7.69
C PHE A 106 6.48 -4.52 -7.95
N ASN A 107 5.87 -3.64 -7.16
CA ASN A 107 6.12 -2.21 -7.21
C ASN A 107 7.60 -1.90 -6.97
N GLY A 108 8.22 -2.49 -5.94
CA GLY A 108 9.66 -2.33 -5.69
C GLY A 108 10.54 -2.81 -6.85
N ARG A 109 10.18 -3.93 -7.50
CA ARG A 109 10.89 -4.44 -8.69
C ARG A 109 10.75 -3.51 -9.90
N LEU A 110 9.55 -2.96 -10.13
CA LEU A 110 9.29 -2.00 -11.21
C LEU A 110 10.06 -0.70 -10.99
N GLN A 111 10.04 -0.17 -9.76
CA GLN A 111 10.83 0.99 -9.39
C GLN A 111 12.34 0.74 -9.56
N GLY A 112 12.83 -0.45 -9.18
CA GLY A 112 14.22 -0.86 -9.45
C GLY A 112 14.56 -0.96 -10.93
N ALA A 113 13.57 -1.18 -11.80
CA ALA A 113 13.70 -1.17 -13.25
C ALA A 113 13.46 0.21 -13.89
N ASN A 114 13.43 1.29 -13.09
CA ASN A 114 13.13 2.67 -13.51
C ASN A 114 11.71 2.88 -14.06
N ILE A 115 10.76 2.03 -13.66
CA ILE A 115 9.34 2.18 -13.99
C ILE A 115 8.66 2.75 -12.75
N HIS A 116 8.35 4.04 -12.82
CA HIS A 116 7.81 4.81 -11.70
C HIS A 116 6.41 5.36 -11.95
N THR A 117 5.89 5.29 -13.19
CA THR A 117 4.58 5.88 -13.53
C THR A 117 3.66 4.91 -14.25
N PHE A 118 2.34 5.15 -14.17
CA PHE A 118 1.35 4.35 -14.91
C PHE A 118 1.55 4.44 -16.42
N ALA A 119 1.98 5.61 -16.92
CA ALA A 119 2.28 5.82 -18.33
C ALA A 119 3.44 4.94 -18.82
N GLN A 120 4.52 4.85 -18.04
CA GLN A 120 5.66 3.99 -18.36
C GLN A 120 5.28 2.51 -18.36
N LEU A 121 4.45 2.10 -17.39
CA LEU A 121 3.95 0.74 -17.32
C LEU A 121 3.06 0.38 -18.54
N LYS A 122 2.19 1.30 -18.98
CA LYS A 122 1.34 1.12 -20.18
C LYS A 122 2.15 0.99 -21.48
N THR A 123 3.30 1.65 -21.56
CA THR A 123 4.21 1.55 -22.72
C THR A 123 5.05 0.27 -22.74
N LEU A 124 5.09 -0.48 -21.64
CA LEU A 124 5.85 -1.72 -21.56
C LEU A 124 5.15 -2.87 -22.29
N SER A 125 5.94 -3.75 -22.92
CA SER A 125 5.40 -5.00 -23.48
C SER A 125 5.18 -6.04 -22.39
N ALA A 126 4.26 -6.98 -22.65
CA ALA A 126 3.98 -8.08 -21.73
C ALA A 126 5.20 -8.96 -21.48
N GLU A 127 6.06 -9.17 -22.48
CA GLU A 127 7.29 -9.96 -22.29
C GLU A 127 8.27 -9.25 -21.39
N LYS A 128 8.47 -7.93 -21.57
CA LYS A 128 9.36 -7.12 -20.73
C LYS A 128 8.85 -7.04 -19.30
N LEU A 129 7.54 -6.92 -19.12
CA LEU A 129 6.95 -6.91 -17.79
C LEU A 129 7.10 -8.27 -17.09
N ALA A 130 6.92 -9.37 -17.82
CA ALA A 130 7.11 -10.72 -17.31
C ALA A 130 8.56 -10.97 -16.86
N ASP A 131 9.53 -10.46 -17.62
CA ASP A 131 10.97 -10.57 -17.33
C ASP A 131 11.34 -9.79 -16.06
N ILE A 132 10.92 -8.51 -15.96
CA ILE A 132 11.21 -7.66 -14.79
C ILE A 132 10.56 -8.21 -13.50
N LEU A 133 9.33 -8.71 -13.61
CA LEU A 133 8.58 -9.20 -12.47
C LEU A 133 8.85 -10.68 -12.15
N GLU A 134 9.58 -11.40 -13.01
CA GLU A 134 9.80 -12.86 -12.96
C GLU A 134 8.48 -13.65 -12.86
N ILE A 135 7.48 -13.27 -13.65
CA ILE A 135 6.16 -13.89 -13.66
C ILE A 135 5.85 -14.55 -15.01
N ARG A 136 4.81 -15.40 -15.04
CA ARG A 136 4.30 -15.97 -16.29
C ARG A 136 3.72 -14.88 -17.20
N LEU A 137 3.92 -15.02 -18.51
CA LEU A 137 3.45 -14.08 -19.53
C LEU A 137 1.96 -13.74 -19.39
N GLY A 138 1.09 -14.74 -19.27
CA GLY A 138 -0.36 -14.51 -19.11
C GLY A 138 -0.75 -13.72 -17.84
N ARG A 139 0.11 -13.69 -16.81
CA ARG A 139 -0.10 -12.82 -15.64
C ARG A 139 0.32 -11.38 -15.94
N ALA A 140 1.42 -11.20 -16.66
CA ALA A 140 1.87 -9.89 -17.11
C ALA A 140 0.87 -9.23 -18.07
N GLU A 141 0.28 -10.01 -18.99
CA GLU A 141 -0.79 -9.56 -19.89
C GLU A 141 -2.02 -9.07 -19.11
N ASN A 142 -2.45 -9.80 -18.08
CA ASN A 142 -3.58 -9.39 -17.25
C ASN A 142 -3.29 -8.09 -16.49
N ILE A 143 -2.08 -7.94 -15.95
CA ILE A 143 -1.64 -6.70 -15.29
C ILE A 143 -1.59 -5.53 -16.28
N LEU A 144 -1.11 -5.74 -17.50
CA LEU A 144 -1.09 -4.70 -18.53
C LEU A 144 -2.49 -4.32 -19.01
N ALA A 145 -3.38 -5.29 -19.17
CA ALA A 145 -4.78 -5.03 -19.52
C ALA A 145 -5.46 -4.19 -18.43
N GLU A 146 -5.24 -4.52 -17.16
CA GLU A 146 -5.73 -3.72 -16.04
C GLU A 146 -5.10 -2.32 -16.03
N ALA A 147 -3.78 -2.23 -16.25
CA ALA A 147 -3.06 -0.96 -16.32
C ALA A 147 -3.60 -0.07 -17.45
N GLN A 148 -3.94 -0.65 -18.62
CA GLN A 148 -4.53 0.08 -19.75
C GLN A 148 -5.92 0.63 -19.43
N ASN A 149 -6.74 -0.14 -18.70
CA ASN A 149 -8.07 0.27 -18.25
C ASN A 149 -8.02 1.29 -17.09
N TYR A 150 -6.88 1.40 -16.40
CA TYR A 150 -6.69 2.34 -15.32
C TYR A 150 -6.54 3.77 -15.86
N LEU A 151 -7.57 4.60 -15.65
CA LEU A 151 -7.59 6.03 -15.92
C LEU A 151 -7.15 6.77 -14.64
N GLY A 152 -5.84 6.83 -14.42
CA GLY A 152 -5.19 7.73 -13.46
C GLY A 152 -4.85 9.06 -14.10
#